data_AF-A0A0R3TWR7-F1
#
_entry.id   AF-A0A0R3TWR7-F1
#
_cell.length_a   1.000
_cell.length_b   1.000
_cell.length_c   1.000
_cell.angle_alpha   90.00
_cell.angle_beta   90.00
_cell.angle_gamma   90.00
#
_symmetry.space_group_name_H-M   'P 1'
#
loop_
_entity.id
_entity.type
_entity.pdbx_description
1 polymer ?
#
loop_
_entity_poly.entity_id
_entity_poly.type
_entity_poly.pdbx_seq_one_letter_code
_entity_poly.pdbx_strand_id
1 'polypeptide(L)'
;MVGVILETLNAKKLIAFGVFILIAQTSFFLIGGLISPAPNTHEQILLSKCVDRENRKDKWFFLRPHSSNQTCREILDDDPLEEIGASKNITADNIVFVAQFPHPRSGFDLKMTRWFQQVIAVLNLDIKQKYNIESHSKLGSADEFKFYDCEVLPLFTLGSCHHENYLVNIRIPMDIDNKVNHEIGLLQDVWMVEIHQNGGFTMVSFNTIKR
;
A
#
# COMPACT_ATOMS: atom_id res chain seq x y z
N MET A 1 -53.79 -17.44 14.38
CA MET A 1 -52.56 -16.76 14.80
C MET A 1 -51.63 -17.81 15.34
N VAL A 2 -50.55 -18.11 14.63
CA VAL A 2 -49.52 -19.05 15.11
C VAL A 2 -48.65 -18.24 16.07
N GLY A 3 -48.76 -18.54 17.37
CA GLY A 3 -47.99 -17.86 18.41
C GLY A 3 -46.49 -18.04 18.19
N VAL A 4 -45.72 -17.00 18.48
CA VAL A 4 -44.26 -17.02 18.32
C VAL A 4 -43.69 -18.01 19.36
N ILE A 5 -42.64 -18.76 19.00
CA ILE A 5 -42.00 -19.77 19.86
C ILE A 5 -41.65 -19.22 21.27
N LEU A 6 -41.38 -17.92 21.37
CA LEU A 6 -41.11 -17.22 22.62
C LEU A 6 -42.32 -17.09 23.56
N GLU A 7 -43.55 -17.13 23.06
CA GLU A 7 -44.79 -16.99 23.86
C GLU A 7 -45.23 -18.31 24.52
N THR A 8 -44.76 -19.45 24.01
CA THR A 8 -45.10 -20.80 24.51
C THR A 8 -43.99 -21.43 25.34
N LEU A 9 -42.84 -20.75 25.46
CA LEU A 9 -41.64 -21.26 26.11
C LEU A 9 -41.61 -20.95 27.61
N ASN A 10 -41.34 -21.97 28.42
CA ASN A 10 -41.13 -21.84 29.86
C ASN A 10 -39.89 -20.98 30.15
N ALA A 11 -40.00 -20.00 31.06
CA ALA A 11 -38.91 -19.11 31.47
C ALA A 11 -37.62 -19.86 31.83
N LYS A 12 -37.70 -21.06 32.41
CA LYS A 12 -36.52 -21.88 32.71
C LYS A 12 -35.76 -22.34 31.45
N LYS A 13 -36.49 -22.66 30.38
CA LYS A 13 -35.90 -23.05 29.09
C LYS A 13 -35.28 -21.84 28.37
N LEU A 14 -35.92 -20.67 28.49
CA LEU A 14 -35.41 -19.42 27.94
C LEU A 14 -34.07 -19.03 28.61
N ILE A 15 -33.98 -19.12 29.94
CA ILE A 15 -32.74 -18.84 30.68
C ILE A 15 -31.64 -19.83 30.28
N ALA A 16 -31.95 -21.13 30.18
CA ALA A 16 -30.98 -22.13 29.74
C ALA A 16 -30.44 -21.84 28.32
N PHE A 17 -31.32 -21.44 27.40
CA PHE A 17 -30.92 -21.03 26.04
C PHE A 17 -30.05 -19.77 26.04
N GLY A 18 -30.38 -18.78 26.87
CA GLY A 18 -29.58 -17.56 27.02
C GLY A 18 -28.16 -17.85 27.54
N VAL A 19 -28.03 -18.71 28.56
CA VAL A 19 -26.72 -19.13 29.08
C VAL A 19 -25.91 -19.88 28.02
N PHE A 20 -26.56 -20.74 27.24
CA PHE A 20 -25.92 -21.46 26.14
C PHE A 20 -25.35 -20.50 25.08
N ILE A 21 -26.13 -19.51 24.65
CA ILE A 21 -25.66 -18.48 23.71
C ILE A 21 -24.50 -17.68 24.32
N LEU A 22 -24.57 -17.32 25.60
CA LEU A 22 -23.54 -16.54 26.26
C LEU A 22 -22.21 -17.30 26.35
N ILE A 23 -22.25 -18.61 26.63
CA ILE A 23 -21.07 -19.48 26.60
C ILE A 23 -20.51 -19.55 25.17
N ALA A 24 -21.36 -19.73 24.16
CA ALA A 24 -20.94 -19.77 22.76
C ALA A 24 -20.33 -18.44 22.28
N GLN A 25 -20.88 -17.29 22.69
CA GLN A 25 -20.33 -15.98 22.33
C GLN A 25 -18.98 -15.73 23.02
N THR A 26 -18.85 -16.16 24.27
CA THR A 26 -17.57 -16.08 25.00
C THR A 26 -16.50 -16.95 24.34
N SER A 27 -16.85 -18.16 23.90
CA SER A 27 -15.89 -19.03 23.21
C SER A 27 -15.45 -18.46 21.86
N PHE A 28 -16.35 -17.89 21.07
CA PHE A 28 -15.98 -17.22 19.81
C PHE A 28 -15.10 -16.00 20.03
N PHE A 29 -15.35 -15.22 21.08
CA PHE A 29 -14.49 -14.09 21.44
C PHE A 29 -13.07 -14.56 21.81
N LEU A 30 -12.93 -15.64 22.58
CA LEU A 30 -11.64 -16.21 22.94
C LEU A 30 -10.89 -16.75 21.71
N ILE A 31 -11.58 -17.39 20.77
CA ILE A 31 -10.98 -17.84 19.51
C ILE A 31 -10.46 -16.64 18.70
N GLY A 32 -11.27 -15.58 18.57
CA GLY A 32 -10.87 -14.37 17.87
C GLY A 32 -9.69 -13.65 18.50
N GLY A 33 -9.65 -13.57 19.84
CA GLY A 33 -8.62 -12.82 20.57
C GLY A 33 -7.33 -13.59 20.85
N LEU A 34 -7.37 -14.92 21.04
CA LEU A 34 -6.19 -15.71 21.43
C LEU A 34 -5.54 -16.48 20.27
N ILE A 35 -6.31 -16.84 19.23
CA ILE A 35 -5.84 -17.70 18.13
C ILE A 35 -5.63 -16.88 16.86
N SER A 36 -6.53 -15.94 16.58
CA SER A 36 -6.47 -15.17 15.34
C SER A 36 -5.47 -14.02 15.43
N PRO A 37 -4.58 -13.84 14.43
CA PRO A 37 -3.74 -12.66 14.35
C PRO A 37 -4.57 -11.44 13.91
N ALA A 38 -3.94 -10.26 13.89
CA ALA A 38 -4.57 -9.04 13.39
C ALA A 38 -5.15 -9.27 11.97
N PRO A 39 -6.34 -8.69 11.67
CA PRO A 39 -7.07 -8.98 10.43
C PRO A 39 -6.35 -8.51 9.17
N ASN A 40 -5.67 -7.37 9.25
CA ASN A 40 -4.94 -6.77 8.14
C ASN A 40 -3.55 -6.36 8.59
N THR A 41 -2.60 -6.38 7.66
CA THR A 41 -1.25 -5.82 7.83
C THR A 41 -1.04 -4.78 6.73
N HIS A 42 -0.26 -3.75 7.02
CA HIS A 42 0.14 -2.76 6.03
C HIS A 42 1.66 -2.67 5.94
N GLU A 43 2.16 -2.40 4.74
CA GLU A 43 3.57 -2.20 4.43
C GLU A 43 3.72 -0.91 3.63
N GLN A 44 4.58 0.00 4.11
CA GLN A 44 4.91 1.23 3.41
C GLN A 44 6.17 1.01 2.57
N ILE A 45 6.06 1.22 1.26
CA ILE A 45 7.10 0.95 0.28
C ILE A 45 7.45 2.26 -0.42
N LEU A 46 8.70 2.71 -0.27
CA LEU A 46 9.24 3.79 -1.08
C LEU A 46 9.50 3.29 -2.51
N LEU A 47 8.95 3.95 -3.51
CA LEU A 47 9.20 3.59 -4.91
C LEU A 47 10.57 4.08 -5.33
N SER A 48 11.39 3.17 -5.86
CA SER A 48 12.70 3.56 -6.39
C SER A 48 12.55 4.23 -7.75
N LYS A 49 13.28 5.33 -7.94
CA LYS A 49 13.27 6.15 -9.15
C LYS A 49 14.23 5.56 -10.16
N CYS A 50 13.70 4.92 -11.20
CA CYS A 50 14.49 4.32 -12.26
C CYS A 50 14.52 5.20 -13.51
N VAL A 51 15.67 5.28 -14.20
CA VAL A 51 15.81 6.04 -15.45
C VAL A 51 15.66 5.13 -16.68
N ASP A 52 14.69 5.45 -17.53
CA ASP A 52 14.45 4.84 -18.84
C ASP A 52 14.86 5.77 -19.99
N ARG A 53 16.10 5.61 -20.47
CA ARG A 53 16.63 6.38 -21.61
C ARG A 53 16.09 5.95 -22.97
N GLU A 54 15.52 4.74 -23.06
CA GLU A 54 14.97 4.22 -24.32
C GLU A 54 13.51 4.67 -24.53
N ASN A 55 12.88 5.24 -23.49
CA ASN A 55 11.47 5.65 -23.45
C ASN A 55 10.50 4.56 -23.96
N ARG A 56 10.81 3.30 -23.62
CA ARG A 56 10.04 2.14 -24.07
C ARG A 56 8.98 1.76 -23.05
N LYS A 57 7.72 2.01 -23.39
CA LYS A 57 6.54 1.77 -22.50
C LYS A 57 6.26 0.30 -22.22
N ASP A 58 6.75 -0.60 -23.08
CA ASP A 58 6.57 -2.07 -22.98
C ASP A 58 7.60 -2.76 -22.08
N LYS A 59 8.60 -2.03 -21.59
CA LYS A 59 9.70 -2.57 -20.81
C LYS A 59 9.38 -2.62 -19.32
N TRP A 60 9.54 -3.80 -18.72
CA TRP A 60 9.36 -4.00 -17.28
C TRP A 60 10.64 -3.68 -16.52
N PHE A 61 10.60 -2.63 -15.70
CA PHE A 61 11.67 -2.28 -14.78
C PHE A 61 11.51 -3.04 -13.48
N PHE A 62 12.56 -3.72 -13.05
CA PHE A 62 12.59 -4.39 -11.76
C PHE A 62 13.94 -4.14 -11.10
N LEU A 63 13.90 -3.97 -9.77
CA LEU A 63 15.04 -3.67 -8.90
C LEU A 63 15.70 -4.96 -8.40
N ARG A 64 14.90 -5.99 -8.10
CA ARG A 64 15.38 -7.28 -7.61
C ARG A 64 15.37 -8.32 -8.74
N PRO A 65 16.52 -8.68 -9.32
CA PRO A 65 16.59 -9.76 -10.30
C PRO A 65 16.49 -11.13 -9.61
N HIS A 66 15.72 -12.06 -10.21
CA HIS A 66 15.81 -13.48 -9.86
C HIS A 66 16.94 -14.20 -10.64
N SER A 67 17.28 -13.69 -11.82
CA SER A 67 18.49 -14.01 -12.58
C SER A 67 19.16 -12.70 -13.00
N SER A 68 20.49 -12.67 -12.97
CA SER A 68 21.45 -11.53 -13.02
C SER A 68 21.22 -10.33 -13.96
N ASN A 69 20.12 -10.27 -14.71
CA ASN A 69 19.77 -9.16 -15.59
C ASN A 69 18.77 -8.21 -14.93
N GLN A 70 19.23 -7.30 -14.08
CA GLN A 70 18.39 -6.19 -13.63
C GLN A 70 18.07 -5.24 -14.79
N THR A 71 16.79 -4.92 -14.98
CA THR A 71 16.37 -3.99 -16.03
C THR A 71 16.55 -2.54 -15.61
N CYS A 72 16.37 -2.25 -14.31
CA CYS A 72 16.70 -0.94 -13.77
C CYS A 72 18.21 -0.87 -13.47
N ARG A 73 18.94 -0.09 -14.27
CA ARG A 73 20.41 0.04 -14.12
C ARG A 73 20.82 1.31 -13.37
N GLU A 74 20.08 2.39 -13.58
CA GLU A 74 20.33 3.69 -13.00
C GLU A 74 19.17 4.03 -12.08
N ILE A 75 19.46 4.04 -10.78
CA ILE A 75 18.56 4.47 -9.72
C ILE A 75 18.97 5.91 -9.37
N LEU A 76 17.99 6.80 -9.26
CA LEU A 76 18.23 8.16 -8.81
C LEU A 76 18.21 8.20 -7.29
N ASP A 77 19.21 8.87 -6.71
CA ASP A 77 19.29 9.15 -5.28
C ASP A 77 18.26 10.23 -4.87
N ASP A 78 18.18 10.53 -3.57
CA ASP A 78 17.19 11.46 -2.98
C ASP A 78 17.49 12.94 -3.25
N ASP A 79 18.42 13.25 -4.16
CA ASP A 79 18.68 14.63 -4.57
C ASP A 79 17.44 15.21 -5.31
N PRO A 80 17.25 16.54 -5.30
CA PRO A 80 16.11 17.16 -5.97
C PRO A 80 16.10 16.80 -7.46
N LEU A 81 14.95 16.29 -7.95
CA LEU A 81 14.80 15.88 -9.35
C LEU A 81 15.11 17.01 -10.36
N GLU A 82 14.97 18.27 -9.96
CA GLU A 82 15.36 19.43 -10.78
C GLU A 82 16.87 19.50 -11.02
N GLU A 83 17.69 19.23 -10.01
CA GLU A 83 19.15 19.28 -10.11
C GLU A 83 19.70 18.10 -10.91
N ILE A 84 19.11 16.92 -10.71
CA ILE A 84 19.47 15.72 -11.46
C ILE A 84 19.02 15.83 -12.92
N GLY A 85 17.80 16.32 -13.16
CA GLY A 85 17.24 16.49 -14.49
C GLY A 85 18.11 17.40 -15.35
N ALA A 86 18.59 18.52 -14.78
CA ALA A 86 19.46 19.46 -15.47
C ALA A 86 20.87 18.89 -15.74
N SER A 87 21.46 18.18 -14.78
CA SER A 87 22.83 17.64 -14.90
C SER A 87 22.92 16.43 -15.81
N LYS A 88 21.91 15.55 -15.80
CA LYS A 88 21.90 14.30 -16.57
C LYS A 88 21.05 14.36 -17.85
N ASN A 89 20.43 15.51 -18.15
CA ASN A 89 19.51 15.71 -19.29
C ASN A 89 18.37 14.67 -19.30
N ILE A 90 17.71 14.50 -18.15
CA ILE A 90 16.62 13.54 -17.96
C ILE A 90 15.31 14.33 -17.87
N THR A 91 14.32 13.94 -18.67
CA THR A 91 12.98 14.51 -18.65
C THR A 91 12.02 13.64 -17.81
N ALA A 92 10.89 14.21 -17.39
CA ALA A 92 9.94 13.53 -16.49
C ALA A 92 9.37 12.22 -17.07
N ASP A 93 9.31 12.09 -18.40
CA ASP A 93 8.85 10.90 -19.12
C ASP A 93 9.84 9.71 -19.05
N ASN A 94 11.12 9.99 -18.80
CA ASN A 94 12.14 8.96 -18.62
C ASN A 94 12.13 8.36 -17.21
N ILE A 95 11.44 8.97 -16.24
CA ILE A 95 11.44 8.50 -14.86
C ILE A 95 10.33 7.45 -14.67
N VAL A 96 10.71 6.30 -14.13
CA VAL A 96 9.81 5.20 -13.79
C VAL A 96 9.96 4.92 -12.30
N PHE A 97 8.88 5.13 -11.55
CA PHE A 97 8.80 4.75 -10.15
C PHE A 97 8.47 3.26 -10.04
N VAL A 98 9.35 2.50 -9.40
CA VAL A 98 9.26 1.04 -9.35
C VAL A 98 9.03 0.58 -7.91
N ALA A 99 7.95 -0.18 -7.69
CA ALA A 99 7.71 -0.91 -6.45
C ALA A 99 7.59 -2.41 -6.72
N GLN A 100 8.14 -3.21 -5.79
CA GLN A 100 7.97 -4.65 -5.76
C GLN A 100 7.50 -5.08 -4.39
N PHE A 101 6.38 -5.79 -4.36
CA PHE A 101 5.85 -6.38 -3.14
C PHE A 101 5.60 -7.87 -3.34
N PRO A 102 5.81 -8.70 -2.30
CA PRO A 102 6.22 -8.34 -0.92
C PRO A 102 7.60 -7.70 -0.82
N HIS A 103 7.81 -6.81 0.16
CA HIS A 103 9.15 -6.33 0.48
C HIS A 103 9.90 -7.36 1.36
N PRO A 104 11.20 -7.61 1.14
CA PRO A 104 11.96 -8.54 1.96
C PRO A 104 12.10 -7.98 3.36
N ARG A 105 11.86 -8.83 4.36
CA ARG A 105 11.98 -8.46 5.77
C ARG A 105 13.01 -9.36 6.43
N SER A 106 13.92 -8.75 7.18
CA SER A 106 14.99 -9.47 7.88
C SER A 106 15.87 -10.33 6.95
N GLY A 107 16.05 -9.91 5.69
CA GLY A 107 16.83 -10.63 4.70
C GLY A 107 16.15 -11.85 4.07
N PHE A 108 14.86 -12.09 4.36
CA PHE A 108 14.07 -13.15 3.74
C PHE A 108 13.15 -12.59 2.66
N ASP A 109 13.14 -13.25 1.50
CA ASP A 109 12.15 -13.02 0.45
C ASP A 109 10.81 -13.60 0.89
N LEU A 110 9.92 -12.72 1.31
CA LEU A 110 8.54 -13.06 1.59
C LEU A 110 7.81 -13.38 0.28
N LYS A 111 6.71 -14.12 0.37
CA LYS A 111 5.88 -14.47 -0.78
C LYS A 111 4.42 -14.23 -0.46
N MET A 112 3.72 -13.66 -1.42
CA MET A 112 2.28 -13.48 -1.32
C MET A 112 1.57 -14.82 -1.56
N THR A 113 0.48 -15.08 -0.85
CA THR A 113 -0.28 -16.33 -0.91
C THR A 113 -1.75 -16.07 -1.16
N ARG A 114 -2.48 -17.07 -1.65
CA ARG A 114 -3.93 -17.00 -1.88
C ARG A 114 -4.77 -16.83 -0.62
N TRP A 115 -4.17 -17.00 0.57
CA TRP A 115 -4.82 -16.75 1.85
C TRP A 115 -4.95 -15.26 2.15
N PHE A 116 -4.17 -14.43 1.47
CA PHE A 116 -4.36 -12.99 1.42
C PHE A 116 -5.49 -12.73 0.41
N GLN A 117 -6.73 -12.73 0.91
CA GLN A 117 -7.94 -12.69 0.06
C GLN A 117 -8.04 -11.38 -0.72
N GLN A 118 -7.50 -10.30 -0.17
CA GLN A 118 -7.55 -8.97 -0.78
C GLN A 118 -6.23 -8.24 -0.56
N VAL A 119 -5.82 -7.47 -1.57
CA VAL A 119 -4.70 -6.53 -1.51
C VAL A 119 -5.20 -5.16 -1.98
N ILE A 120 -4.89 -4.13 -1.22
CA ILE A 120 -5.21 -2.73 -1.51
C ILE A 120 -3.90 -1.96 -1.55
N ALA A 121 -3.72 -1.12 -2.57
CA ALA A 121 -2.60 -0.21 -2.63
C ALA A 121 -3.12 1.23 -2.67
N VAL A 122 -2.52 2.09 -1.84
CA VAL A 122 -2.72 3.54 -1.88
C VAL A 122 -1.38 4.22 -2.07
N LEU A 123 -1.37 5.35 -2.78
CA LEU A 123 -0.19 6.18 -2.98
C LEU A 123 -0.22 7.36 -2.01
N ASN A 124 0.95 7.69 -1.50
CA ASN A 124 1.22 8.92 -0.78
C ASN A 124 2.36 9.65 -1.51
N LEU A 125 2.14 10.90 -1.90
CA LEU A 125 3.05 11.68 -2.74
C LEU A 125 3.72 12.76 -1.89
N ASP A 126 5.06 12.77 -1.88
CA ASP A 126 5.82 13.81 -1.21
C ASP A 126 6.17 14.90 -2.22
N ILE A 127 5.44 16.01 -2.16
CA ILE A 127 5.63 17.15 -3.06
C ILE A 127 6.32 18.27 -2.27
N LYS A 128 7.48 18.72 -2.75
CA LYS A 128 8.22 19.85 -2.16
C LYS A 128 7.51 21.17 -2.47
N GLN A 129 7.37 22.02 -1.44
CA GLN A 129 6.83 23.35 -1.60
C GLN A 129 7.90 24.28 -2.21
N LYS A 130 7.60 24.84 -3.38
CA LYS A 130 8.42 25.89 -4.00
C LYS A 130 8.11 27.22 -3.31
N TYR A 131 8.85 27.56 -2.25
CA TYR A 131 8.76 28.90 -1.66
C TYR A 131 9.42 29.93 -2.58
N ASN A 132 8.67 30.96 -2.99
CA ASN A 132 9.26 32.19 -3.51
C ASN A 132 9.75 33.02 -2.31
N ILE A 133 11.06 33.25 -2.24
CA ILE A 133 11.69 34.04 -1.19
C ILE A 133 11.40 35.52 -1.44
N GLU A 134 10.27 36.04 -0.96
CA GLU A 134 10.12 37.49 -0.72
C GLU A 134 9.46 37.84 0.63
N SER A 135 9.00 36.87 1.40
CA SER A 135 8.48 37.14 2.74
C SER A 135 8.80 36.00 3.69
N HIS A 136 9.91 36.13 4.44
CA HIS A 136 10.04 35.75 5.86
C HIS A 136 11.52 35.82 6.25
N SER A 137 12.05 37.04 6.33
CA SER A 137 13.13 37.30 7.28
C SER A 137 12.56 37.11 8.69
N LYS A 138 13.17 36.19 9.47
CA LYS A 138 12.99 35.91 10.91
C LYS A 138 12.07 34.73 11.28
N LEU A 139 12.61 33.52 11.21
CA LEU A 139 12.77 32.63 12.38
C LEU A 139 13.84 31.58 12.03
N GLY A 140 14.76 31.31 12.95
CA GLY A 140 15.97 30.54 12.69
C GLY A 140 15.80 29.03 12.57
N SER A 141 16.97 28.41 12.33
CA SER A 141 17.37 26.99 12.31
C SER A 141 17.04 26.14 11.07
N ALA A 142 18.09 25.91 10.27
CA ALA A 142 18.38 24.77 9.39
C ALA A 142 17.30 24.33 8.39
N ASP A 143 17.49 24.70 7.11
CA ASP A 143 16.94 24.07 5.88
C ASP A 143 15.74 23.12 6.05
N GLU A 144 14.62 23.62 6.56
CA GLU A 144 13.40 22.84 6.69
C GLU A 144 12.65 22.90 5.36
N PHE A 145 13.00 22.00 4.43
CA PHE A 145 12.20 21.77 3.22
C PHE A 145 10.78 21.39 3.64
N LYS A 146 9.80 22.27 3.37
CA LYS A 146 8.40 22.00 3.68
C LYS A 146 7.75 21.18 2.57
N PHE A 147 7.22 20.01 2.91
CA PHE A 147 6.41 19.20 2.01
C PHE A 147 4.93 19.60 2.11
N TYR A 148 4.18 19.43 1.03
CA TYR A 148 2.73 19.54 1.07
C TYR A 148 2.13 18.36 1.84
N ASP A 149 1.08 18.63 2.62
CA ASP A 149 0.27 17.59 3.26
C ASP A 149 -0.79 17.12 2.25
N CYS A 150 -0.50 16.02 1.55
CA CYS A 150 -1.33 15.48 0.48
C CYS A 150 -2.29 14.41 1.01
N GLU A 151 -3.49 14.34 0.44
CA GLU A 151 -4.40 13.22 0.67
C GLU A 151 -3.89 11.95 -0.03
N VAL A 152 -4.12 10.79 0.60
CA VAL A 152 -3.76 9.50 0.01
C VAL A 152 -4.61 9.21 -1.24
N LEU A 153 -3.96 8.74 -2.29
CA LEU A 153 -4.60 8.44 -3.57
C LEU A 153 -4.83 6.93 -3.69
N PRO A 154 -6.07 6.45 -3.96
CA PRO A 154 -6.30 5.04 -4.19
C PRO A 154 -5.65 4.60 -5.51
N LEU A 155 -4.81 3.55 -5.46
CA LEU A 155 -4.10 3.06 -6.64
C LEU A 155 -4.80 1.86 -7.28
N PHE A 156 -4.92 0.75 -6.55
CA PHE A 156 -5.65 -0.43 -7.01
C PHE A 156 -6.16 -1.27 -5.84
N THR A 157 -7.15 -2.10 -6.14
CA THR A 157 -7.65 -3.16 -5.24
C THR A 157 -7.71 -4.48 -5.99
N LEU A 158 -6.96 -5.48 -5.53
CA LEU A 158 -7.04 -6.84 -6.02
C LEU A 158 -7.94 -7.65 -5.10
N GLY A 159 -9.04 -8.18 -5.65
CA GLY A 159 -9.98 -9.04 -4.91
C GLY A 159 -9.50 -10.48 -4.71
N SER A 160 -8.28 -10.81 -5.17
CA SER A 160 -7.62 -12.07 -4.86
C SER A 160 -6.12 -11.94 -5.10
N CYS A 161 -5.30 -12.52 -4.22
CA CYS A 161 -3.87 -12.61 -4.44
C CYS A 161 -3.50 -13.90 -5.19
N HIS A 162 -3.35 -13.81 -6.52
CA HIS A 162 -3.09 -14.98 -7.36
C HIS A 162 -1.61 -15.37 -7.45
N HIS A 163 -0.72 -14.39 -7.51
CA HIS A 163 0.72 -14.55 -7.72
C HIS A 163 1.52 -14.34 -6.44
N GLU A 164 2.75 -14.86 -6.42
CA GLU A 164 3.67 -14.74 -5.27
C GLU A 164 4.33 -13.36 -5.17
N ASN A 165 4.56 -12.71 -6.31
CA ASN A 165 5.27 -11.44 -6.43
C ASN A 165 4.51 -10.52 -7.39
N TYR A 166 4.51 -9.23 -7.08
CA TYR A 166 3.90 -8.19 -7.90
C TYR A 166 4.90 -7.08 -8.16
N LEU A 167 4.81 -6.52 -9.36
CA LEU A 167 5.65 -5.42 -9.82
C LEU A 167 4.74 -4.29 -10.27
N VAL A 168 5.01 -3.09 -9.78
CA VAL A 168 4.27 -1.88 -10.09
C VAL A 168 5.24 -0.85 -10.65
N ASN A 169 5.03 -0.47 -11.91
CA ASN A 169 5.81 0.56 -12.59
C ASN A 169 4.89 1.75 -12.86
N ILE A 170 5.18 2.88 -12.25
CA ILE A 170 4.39 4.12 -12.38
C ILE A 170 5.23 5.12 -13.16
N ARG A 171 4.63 5.69 -14.21
CA ARG A 171 5.20 6.80 -14.97
C ARG A 171 4.28 8.00 -14.83
N ILE A 172 4.86 9.17 -14.58
CA ILE A 172 4.14 10.43 -14.47
C ILE A 172 4.67 11.34 -15.57
N PRO A 173 4.22 11.15 -16.83
CA PRO A 173 4.69 11.97 -17.94
C PRO A 173 4.15 13.40 -17.81
N MET A 174 4.96 14.38 -18.19
CA MET A 174 4.55 15.78 -18.28
C MET A 174 4.25 16.12 -19.75
N ASP A 175 3.08 16.69 -20.00
CA ASP A 175 2.69 17.18 -21.32
C ASP A 175 2.02 18.56 -21.19
N ILE A 176 2.71 19.59 -21.69
CA ILE A 176 2.28 20.98 -21.58
C ILE A 176 1.11 21.26 -22.55
N ASP A 177 1.13 20.64 -23.73
CA ASP A 177 0.14 20.90 -24.78
C ASP A 177 -1.23 20.32 -24.39
N ASN A 178 -1.22 19.12 -23.80
CA ASN A 178 -2.42 18.44 -23.33
C ASN A 178 -2.80 18.80 -21.88
N LYS A 179 -2.07 19.71 -21.24
CA LYS A 179 -2.29 20.11 -19.84
C LYS A 179 -2.26 18.94 -18.85
N VAL A 180 -1.41 17.94 -19.12
CA VAL A 180 -1.26 16.74 -18.29
C VAL A 180 -0.04 16.89 -17.41
N ASN A 181 -0.23 16.82 -16.08
CA ASN A 181 0.83 16.91 -15.07
C ASN A 181 1.73 18.16 -15.19
N HIS A 182 1.30 19.20 -15.90
CA HIS A 182 1.86 20.54 -15.75
C HIS A 182 1.37 21.12 -14.41
N GLU A 183 2.26 21.68 -13.59
CA GLU A 183 1.95 22.35 -12.29
C GLU A 183 1.65 21.47 -11.06
N ILE A 184 2.02 20.18 -11.06
CA ILE A 184 1.85 19.31 -9.86
C ILE A 184 2.83 19.59 -8.71
N GLY A 185 3.67 20.63 -8.83
CA GLY A 185 4.77 20.92 -7.90
C GLY A 185 6.01 20.05 -8.13
N LEU A 186 6.99 20.16 -7.24
CA LEU A 186 8.21 19.35 -7.30
C LEU A 186 7.96 18.03 -6.58
N LEU A 187 7.59 16.99 -7.33
CA LEU A 187 7.47 15.63 -6.80
C LEU A 187 8.84 15.13 -6.39
N GLN A 188 9.04 14.85 -5.10
CA GLN A 188 10.30 14.35 -4.57
C GLN A 188 10.28 12.82 -4.50
N ASP A 189 9.31 12.27 -3.76
CA ASP A 189 9.19 10.84 -3.48
C ASP A 189 7.75 10.36 -3.66
N VAL A 190 7.62 9.07 -3.97
CA VAL A 190 6.33 8.39 -4.10
C VAL A 190 6.35 7.18 -3.18
N TRP A 191 5.47 7.19 -2.20
CA TRP A 191 5.24 6.06 -1.31
C TRP A 191 4.03 5.28 -1.76
N MET A 192 4.10 3.97 -1.67
CA MET A 192 2.95 3.08 -1.82
C MET A 192 2.73 2.34 -0.51
N VAL A 193 1.53 2.47 0.04
CA VAL A 193 1.09 1.68 1.19
C VAL A 193 0.29 0.51 0.66
N GLU A 194 0.86 -0.68 0.80
CA GLU A 194 0.21 -1.94 0.51
C GLU A 194 -0.49 -2.44 1.77
N ILE A 195 -1.74 -2.86 1.63
CA ILE A 195 -2.57 -3.37 2.72
C ILE A 195 -3.14 -4.70 2.27
N HIS A 196 -2.79 -5.77 2.96
CA HIS A 196 -3.30 -7.11 2.68
C HIS A 196 -3.98 -7.70 3.91
N GLN A 197 -5.03 -8.49 3.66
CA GLN A 197 -5.66 -9.27 4.71
C GLN A 197 -4.72 -10.38 5.16
N ASN A 198 -4.55 -10.55 6.47
CA ASN A 198 -3.61 -11.51 7.00
C ASN A 198 -4.11 -12.95 6.79
N GLY A 199 -3.26 -13.79 6.20
CA GLY A 199 -3.62 -15.15 5.82
C GLY A 199 -3.94 -16.03 7.03
N GLY A 200 -3.28 -15.80 8.17
CA GLY A 200 -3.59 -16.49 9.41
C GLY A 200 -5.00 -16.16 9.92
N PHE A 201 -5.42 -14.90 9.81
CA PHE A 201 -6.78 -14.50 10.15
C PHE A 201 -7.80 -15.17 9.22
N THR A 202 -7.54 -15.14 7.91
CA THR A 202 -8.37 -15.81 6.91
C THR A 202 -8.56 -17.30 7.20
N MET A 203 -7.48 -18.01 7.56
CA MET A 203 -7.56 -19.44 7.88
C MET A 203 -8.45 -19.72 9.09
N VAL A 204 -8.30 -18.93 10.16
CA VAL A 204 -9.12 -19.06 11.37
C VAL A 204 -10.58 -18.78 11.03
N SER A 205 -10.87 -17.66 10.37
CA SER A 205 -12.24 -17.30 9.95
C SER A 205 -12.87 -18.37 9.06
N PHE A 206 -12.13 -18.93 8.11
CA PHE A 206 -12.62 -19.98 7.23
C PHE A 206 -12.98 -21.26 8.00
N ASN A 207 -12.14 -21.66 8.96
CA ASN A 207 -12.41 -22.81 9.81
C ASN A 207 -13.58 -22.61 10.77
N THR A 208 -13.85 -21.37 11.21
CA THR A 208 -15.01 -21.03 12.04
C THR A 208 -16.31 -20.99 11.24
N ILE A 209 -16.29 -20.53 9.99
CA ILE A 209 -17.49 -20.37 9.16
C ILE A 209 -17.89 -21.67 8.44
N LYS A 210 -16.93 -22.54 8.07
CA LYS A 210 -17.22 -23.80 7.35
C LYS A 210 -17.62 -24.98 8.24
N ARG A 211 -17.73 -24.80 9.56
CA ARG A 211 -18.24 -25.80 10.50
C ARG A 211 -19.62 -25.40 11.02
#